data_AF-A0A2S2DK97-F1
#
_entry.id   AF-A0A2S2DK97-F1
#
_cell.length_a   1.000
_cell.length_b   1.000
_cell.length_c   1.000
_cell.angle_alpha   90.00
_cell.angle_beta   90.00
_cell.angle_gamma   90.00
#
_symmetry.space_group_name_H-M   'P 1'
#
loop_
_entity.id
_entity.type
_entity.pdbx_description
1 polymer ?
#
loop_
_entity_poly.entity_id
_entity_poly.type
_entity_poly.pdbx_seq_one_letter_code
_entity_poly.pdbx_strand_id
1 'polypeptide(L)'
;MTLPARLIALRKERGLSQQAMADAMGIHVNSLKKYESGQAQPSLDALRKIAVALHTSTDFLLFDEHERGPSDDLRLQFEAVSQFPEEERKIVKALLEGMIIKFQTKQMVGNLSS
;
A
#
# COMPACT_ATOMS: atom_id res chain seq x y z
N MET A 1 8.81 1.60 -5.68
CA MET A 1 9.26 3.00 -5.55
C MET A 1 9.34 3.40 -4.09
N THR A 2 10.55 3.70 -3.59
CA THR A 2 10.78 4.01 -2.17
C THR A 2 10.06 5.30 -1.72
N LEU A 3 9.79 5.42 -0.41
CA LEU A 3 9.18 6.61 0.20
C LEU A 3 9.89 7.92 -0.19
N PRO A 4 11.24 8.05 -0.15
CA PRO A 4 11.92 9.27 -0.58
C PRO A 4 11.60 9.67 -2.03
N ALA A 5 11.66 8.70 -2.96
CA ALA A 5 11.36 8.94 -4.37
C ALA A 5 9.90 9.36 -4.57
N ARG A 6 8.99 8.74 -3.82
CA ARG A 6 7.55 9.04 -3.82
C ARG A 6 7.24 10.46 -3.36
N LEU A 7 7.87 10.91 -2.27
CA LEU A 7 7.70 12.29 -1.78
C LEU A 7 8.19 13.32 -2.80
N ILE A 8 9.35 13.07 -3.42
CA ILE A 8 9.88 13.94 -4.48
C ILE A 8 8.95 13.98 -5.69
N ALA A 9 8.42 12.84 -6.10
CA ALA A 9 7.49 12.74 -7.24
C ALA A 9 6.21 13.55 -6.97
N LEU A 10 5.53 13.32 -5.85
CA LEU A 10 4.33 14.06 -5.45
C LEU A 10 4.59 15.56 -5.34
N ARG A 11 5.75 15.96 -4.82
CA ARG A 11 6.12 17.37 -4.70
C ARG A 11 6.25 18.04 -6.07
N LYS A 12 6.94 17.37 -7.01
CA LYS A 12 7.16 17.86 -8.37
C LYS A 12 5.87 17.89 -9.17
N GLU A 13 5.04 16.85 -9.07
CA GLU A 13 3.73 16.76 -9.72
C GLU A 13 2.81 17.92 -9.32
N ARG A 14 2.88 18.33 -8.04
CA ARG A 14 2.10 19.45 -7.50
C ARG A 14 2.79 20.81 -7.62
N GLY A 15 3.97 20.88 -8.25
CA GLY A 15 4.72 22.13 -8.40
C GLY A 15 5.16 22.78 -7.09
N LEU A 16 5.29 22.01 -6.00
CA LEU A 16 5.58 22.54 -4.67
C LEU A 16 7.09 22.67 -4.41
N SER A 17 7.47 23.73 -3.69
CA SER A 17 8.80 23.78 -3.06
C SER A 17 8.85 22.86 -1.84
N GLN A 18 10.05 22.50 -1.37
CA GLN A 18 10.19 21.72 -0.13
C GLN A 18 9.56 22.46 1.06
N GLN A 19 9.70 23.79 1.10
CA GLN A 19 9.08 24.60 2.16
C GLN A 19 7.56 24.52 2.09
N ALA A 20 6.97 24.79 0.92
CA ALA A 20 5.52 24.78 0.75
C ALA A 20 4.90 23.42 1.05
N MET A 21 5.56 22.33 0.65
CA MET A 21 5.09 20.99 0.97
C MET A 21 5.21 20.70 2.47
N ALA A 22 6.32 21.07 3.12
CA ALA A 22 6.51 20.88 4.55
C ALA A 22 5.46 21.65 5.38
N ASP A 23 5.15 22.88 4.96
CA ASP A 23 4.12 23.71 5.57
C ASP A 23 2.74 23.06 5.44
N ALA A 24 2.39 22.55 4.24
CA ALA A 24 1.15 21.83 4.01
C ALA A 24 1.02 20.56 4.88
N MET A 25 2.14 19.88 5.14
CA MET A 25 2.20 18.70 6.00
C MET A 25 2.30 19.02 7.49
N GLY A 26 2.44 20.31 7.87
CA GLY A 26 2.66 20.70 9.27
C GLY A 26 3.92 20.07 9.89
N ILE A 27 4.98 19.91 9.10
CA ILE A 27 6.29 19.42 9.54
C ILE A 27 7.39 20.43 9.25
N HIS A 28 8.52 20.31 9.95
CA HIS A 28 9.67 21.16 9.69
C HIS A 28 10.33 20.83 8.33
N VAL A 29 10.72 21.84 7.55
CA VAL A 29 11.34 21.65 6.22
C VAL A 29 12.60 20.78 6.26
N ASN A 30 13.40 20.86 7.33
CA ASN A 30 14.57 19.99 7.50
C ASN A 30 14.17 18.51 7.69
N SER A 31 13.01 18.23 8.27
CA SER A 31 12.48 16.86 8.37
C SER A 31 12.14 16.36 6.97
N LEU A 32 11.43 17.16 6.16
CA LEU A 32 11.14 16.80 4.78
C LEU A 32 12.42 16.55 3.96
N LYS A 33 13.43 17.41 4.08
CA LYS A 33 14.73 17.22 3.41
C LYS A 33 15.37 15.89 3.75
N LYS A 34 15.34 15.50 5.04
CA LYS A 34 15.88 14.21 5.50
C LYS A 34 15.05 13.03 4.98
N TYR A 35 13.73 13.20 4.84
CA TYR A 35 12.87 12.18 4.27
C TYR A 35 13.12 12.01 2.76
N GLU A 36 13.20 13.10 2.00
CA GLU A 36 13.51 13.07 0.55
C GLU A 36 14.92 12.54 0.25
N SER A 37 15.89 12.73 1.16
CA SER A 37 17.25 12.19 1.01
C SER A 37 17.42 10.78 1.59
N GLY A 38 16.40 10.22 2.24
CA GLY A 38 16.47 8.92 2.91
C GLY A 38 17.33 8.89 4.19
N GLN A 39 17.79 10.05 4.68
CA GLN A 39 18.60 10.17 5.90
C GLN A 39 17.80 9.95 7.19
N ALA A 40 16.47 10.09 7.14
CA ALA A 40 15.58 9.78 8.25
C ALA A 40 14.28 9.18 7.75
N GLN A 41 13.63 8.39 8.60
CA GLN A 41 12.26 7.94 8.38
C GLN A 41 11.28 8.80 9.18
N PRO A 42 10.08 9.08 8.64
CA PRO A 42 9.03 9.77 9.38
C PRO A 42 8.53 8.93 10.55
N SER A 43 8.21 9.59 11.66
CA SER A 43 7.44 8.97 12.73
C SER A 43 6.02 8.65 12.27
N LEU A 44 5.29 7.83 13.02
CA LEU A 44 3.88 7.53 12.72
C LEU A 44 3.03 8.83 12.64
N ASP A 45 3.26 9.79 13.54
CA ASP A 45 2.57 11.09 13.51
C ASP A 45 2.89 11.88 12.24
N ALA A 46 4.17 11.94 11.84
CA ALA A 46 4.57 12.60 10.60
C ALA A 46 3.97 11.89 9.39
N LEU A 47 3.98 10.55 9.35
CA LEU A 47 3.41 9.76 8.28
C LEU A 47 1.89 10.00 8.13
N ARG A 48 1.16 10.10 9.26
CA ARG A 48 -0.27 10.45 9.28
C ARG A 48 -0.50 11.84 8.67
N LYS A 49 0.29 12.83 9.08
CA LYS A 49 0.22 14.20 8.56
C LYS A 49 0.49 14.26 7.05
N ILE A 50 1.52 13.53 6.59
CA ILE A 50 1.85 13.41 5.16
C ILE A 50 0.65 12.82 4.40
N ALA A 51 0.09 11.70 4.87
CA ALA A 51 -1.04 11.04 4.23
C ALA A 51 -2.26 11.97 4.08
N VAL A 52 -2.63 12.68 5.16
CA VAL A 52 -3.75 13.63 5.17
C VAL A 52 -3.48 14.82 4.24
N ALA A 53 -2.32 15.47 4.37
CA ALA A 53 -2.00 16.68 3.61
C ALA A 53 -1.83 16.41 2.10
N LEU A 54 -1.36 15.22 1.74
CA LEU A 54 -1.15 14.82 0.35
C LEU A 54 -2.32 14.02 -0.23
N HIS A 55 -3.42 13.89 0.50
CA HIS A 55 -4.61 13.11 0.12
C HIS A 55 -4.27 11.72 -0.42
N THR A 56 -3.41 11.00 0.31
CA THR A 56 -2.95 9.66 -0.06
C THR A 56 -3.11 8.69 1.10
N SER A 57 -3.11 7.39 0.82
CA SER A 57 -3.04 6.37 1.86
C SER A 57 -1.62 6.22 2.40
N THR A 58 -1.49 5.82 3.66
CA THR A 58 -0.21 5.39 4.23
C THR A 58 0.34 4.16 3.54
N ASP A 59 -0.53 3.29 3.02
CA ASP A 59 -0.15 2.14 2.20
C ASP A 59 0.62 2.59 0.95
N PHE A 60 0.07 3.57 0.22
CA PHE A 60 0.77 4.14 -0.92
C PHE A 60 2.10 4.74 -0.51
N LEU A 61 2.23 5.35 0.67
CA LEU A 61 3.50 5.94 1.14
C LEU A 61 4.55 4.88 1.50
N LEU A 62 4.14 3.76 2.09
CA LEU A 62 5.04 2.78 2.71
C LEU A 62 5.43 1.63 1.79
N PHE A 63 4.49 1.10 1.01
CA PHE A 63 4.71 -0.12 0.23
C PHE A 63 5.11 0.20 -1.19
N ASP A 64 5.96 -0.63 -1.77
CA ASP A 64 6.15 -0.70 -3.22
C ASP A 64 4.91 -1.29 -3.92
N GLU A 65 4.74 -1.00 -5.23
CA GLU A 65 3.58 -1.42 -6.03
C GLU A 65 3.27 -2.93 -5.94
N HIS A 66 4.27 -3.75 -5.58
CA HIS A 66 4.16 -5.20 -5.47
C HIS A 66 4.51 -5.75 -4.09
N GLU A 67 4.70 -4.89 -3.08
CA GLU A 67 5.09 -5.32 -1.73
C GLU A 67 3.89 -5.72 -0.87
N ARG A 68 2.71 -5.13 -1.15
CA ARG A 68 1.46 -5.43 -0.46
C ARG A 68 0.32 -5.58 -1.46
N GLY A 69 -0.35 -6.72 -1.40
CA GLY A 69 -1.49 -7.04 -2.24
C GLY A 69 -1.33 -8.39 -2.94
N PRO A 70 -2.36 -8.86 -3.65
CA PRO A 70 -2.21 -10.00 -4.55
C PRO A 70 -1.18 -9.68 -5.64
N SER A 71 -0.58 -10.73 -6.22
CA SER A 71 0.20 -10.60 -7.45
C SER A 71 -0.64 -10.00 -8.57
N ASP A 72 0.00 -9.42 -9.58
CA ASP A 72 -0.68 -8.68 -10.65
C ASP A 72 -1.76 -9.52 -11.37
N ASP A 73 -1.53 -10.82 -11.57
CA ASP A 73 -2.50 -11.74 -12.16
C ASP A 73 -3.74 -11.93 -11.29
N LEU A 74 -3.58 -12.14 -9.98
CA LEU A 74 -4.67 -12.25 -9.02
C LEU A 74 -5.43 -10.92 -8.89
N ARG A 75 -4.73 -9.78 -8.95
CA ARG A 75 -5.36 -8.46 -8.93
C ARG A 75 -6.31 -8.27 -10.12
N LEU A 76 -5.83 -8.57 -11.34
CA LEU A 76 -6.65 -8.48 -12.56
C LEU A 76 -7.88 -9.41 -12.49
N GLN A 77 -7.72 -10.62 -11.94
CA GLN A 77 -8.84 -11.54 -11.74
C GLN A 77 -9.87 -10.98 -10.75
N PHE A 78 -9.44 -10.39 -9.64
CA PHE A 78 -10.35 -9.78 -8.68
C PHE A 78 -11.08 -8.55 -9.25
N GLU A 79 -10.39 -7.72 -10.05
CA GLU A 79 -11.02 -6.61 -10.76
C GLU A 79 -12.11 -7.11 -11.71
N ALA A 80 -11.85 -8.16 -12.49
CA ALA A 80 -12.87 -8.76 -13.36
C ALA A 80 -14.07 -9.30 -12.56
N VAL A 81 -13.83 -10.03 -11.48
CA VAL A 81 -14.88 -10.57 -10.58
C VAL A 81 -15.70 -9.46 -9.92
N SER A 82 -15.13 -8.27 -9.70
CA SER A 82 -15.85 -7.14 -9.11
C SER A 82 -17.02 -6.64 -9.97
N GLN A 83 -16.95 -6.86 -11.29
CA GLN A 83 -17.95 -6.46 -12.28
C GLN A 83 -19.07 -7.50 -12.45
N PHE A 84 -18.96 -8.66 -11.82
CA PHE A 84 -19.95 -9.72 -11.95
C PHE A 84 -21.24 -9.40 -11.19
N PRO A 85 -22.39 -9.95 -11.62
CA PRO A 85 -23.60 -10.01 -10.81
C PRO A 85 -23.33 -10.57 -9.41
N GLU A 86 -24.10 -10.13 -8.42
CA GLU A 86 -23.88 -10.47 -7.01
C GLU A 86 -23.84 -11.98 -6.77
N GLU A 87 -24.76 -12.73 -7.39
CA GLU A 87 -24.85 -14.18 -7.26
C GLU A 87 -23.61 -14.91 -7.82
N GLU A 88 -23.10 -14.47 -8.97
CA GLU A 88 -21.88 -15.03 -9.56
C GLU A 88 -20.66 -14.74 -8.69
N ARG A 89 -20.57 -13.52 -8.15
CA ARG A 89 -19.51 -13.12 -7.22
C ARG A 89 -19.54 -13.93 -5.91
N LYS A 90 -20.73 -14.29 -5.39
CA LYS A 90 -20.88 -15.17 -4.21
C LYS A 90 -20.30 -16.56 -4.48
N ILE A 91 -20.56 -17.11 -5.67
CA ILE A 91 -20.01 -18.43 -6.07
C ILE A 91 -18.48 -18.38 -6.11
N VAL A 92 -17.90 -17.36 -6.75
CA VAL A 92 -16.44 -17.19 -6.80
C VAL A 92 -15.83 -17.10 -5.39
N LYS A 93 -16.48 -16.36 -4.49
CA LYS A 93 -16.02 -16.23 -3.10
C LYS A 93 -16.03 -17.57 -2.37
N ALA A 94 -17.11 -18.35 -2.48
CA ALA A 94 -17.21 -19.67 -1.85
C ALA A 94 -16.15 -20.65 -2.37
N LEU A 95 -15.84 -20.61 -3.67
CA LEU A 95 -14.77 -21.44 -4.26
C LEU A 95 -13.39 -21.04 -3.70
N LEU A 96 -13.09 -19.75 -3.63
CA LEU A 96 -11.83 -19.26 -3.06
C LEU A 96 -11.68 -19.68 -1.59
N GLU A 97 -12.73 -19.52 -0.78
CA GLU A 97 -12.74 -19.96 0.63
C GLU A 97 -12.46 -21.46 0.76
N GLY A 98 -13.12 -22.30 -0.03
CA GLY A 98 -12.89 -23.73 -0.05
C GLY A 98 -11.45 -24.11 -0.44
N MET A 99 -10.87 -23.41 -1.42
CA MET A 99 -9.48 -23.65 -1.85
C MET A 99 -8.46 -23.22 -0.80
N ILE A 100 -8.70 -22.10 -0.11
CA ILE A 100 -7.86 -21.62 1.00
C ILE A 100 -7.88 -22.64 2.14
N ILE A 101 -9.06 -23.10 2.56
CA ILE A 101 -9.20 -24.11 3.61
C ILE A 101 -8.45 -25.40 3.23
N LYS A 102 -8.67 -25.90 2.01
CA LYS A 102 -7.99 -27.12 1.50
C LYS A 102 -6.47 -26.99 1.54
N PHE A 103 -5.92 -25.83 1.20
CA PHE A 103 -4.49 -25.58 1.25
C PHE A 103 -3.96 -25.54 2.69
N GLN A 104 -4.65 -24.84 3.59
CA GLN A 104 -4.28 -24.76 5.01
C GLN A 104 -4.32 -26.13 5.68
N THR A 105 -5.33 -26.95 5.41
CA THR A 105 -5.42 -28.32 5.94
C THR A 105 -4.25 -29.18 5.47
N LYS A 106 -3.87 -29.10 4.20
CA LYS A 106 -2.69 -29.83 3.68
C LYS A 106 -1.40 -29.42 4.39
N GLN A 107 -1.20 -28.12 4.61
CA GLN A 107 -0.02 -27.59 5.31
C GLN A 107 0.02 -28.06 6.78
N MET A 108 -1.12 -28.03 7.49
CA MET A 108 -1.19 -28.50 8.88
C MET A 108 -0.85 -29.99 9.01
N VAL A 109 -1.41 -30.85 8.14
CA VAL A 109 -1.13 -32.29 8.16
C VAL A 109 0.33 -32.59 7.78
N GLY A 110 0.90 -31.82 6.85
CA GLY A 110 2.32 -31.92 6.48
C GLY A 110 3.28 -31.54 7.63
N ASN A 111 2.97 -30.46 8.36
CA ASN A 111 3.79 -30.00 9.49
C ASN A 111 3.63 -30.86 10.76
N LEU A 112 2.52 -31.59 10.91
CA LEU A 112 2.34 -32.57 12.00
C LEU A 112 3.07 -33.90 11.72
N SER A 113 3.49 -34.12 10.48
CA SER A 113 4.16 -35.34 10.01
C SER A 113 5.68 -35.17 9.87
N SER A 114 6.22 -33.99 10.23
CA SER A 114 7.65 -33.64 10.23
C SER A 114 8.12 -33.35 11.64
#